data_AF-A0A1V5LGL2-F1
#
_entry.id   AF-A0A1V5LGL2-F1
#
_cell.length_a   1.000
_cell.length_b   1.000
_cell.length_c   1.000
_cell.angle_alpha   90.00
_cell.angle_beta   90.00
_cell.angle_gamma   90.00
#
_symmetry.space_group_name_H-M   'P 1'
#
loop_
_entity.id
_entity.type
_entity.pdbx_description
1 polymer ?
#
loop_
_entity_poly.entity_id
_entity_poly.type
_entity_poly.pdbx_seq_one_letter_code
_entity_poly.pdbx_strand_id
1 'polypeptide(L)' 'MQNLDFEIARQDADGAWHPKWLWYGLYPDTWPTAEREWAGVITLRTLKTLRNFGRLA' A
#
# COMPACT_ATOMS: atom_id res chain seq x y z
N MET A 1 -5.03 -17.53 -8.59
CA MET A 1 -5.18 -16.20 -9.25
C MET A 1 -6.31 -15.33 -8.67
N GLN A 2 -7.16 -15.84 -7.76
CA GLN A 2 -8.38 -15.18 -7.27
C GLN A 2 -8.18 -13.98 -6.31
N ASN A 3 -6.98 -13.38 -6.22
CA ASN A 3 -6.68 -12.40 -5.15
C ASN A 3 -6.09 -11.05 -5.65
N LEU A 4 -5.85 -10.88 -6.96
CA LEU A 4 -5.26 -9.63 -7.48
C LEU A 4 -6.32 -8.58 -7.86
N ASP A 5 -7.49 -8.98 -8.37
CA ASP A 5 -8.64 -8.09 -8.56
C ASP A 5 -9.11 -7.48 -7.24
N PHE A 6 -9.14 -8.32 -6.20
CA PHE A 6 -9.46 -7.87 -4.85
C PHE A 6 -8.46 -6.83 -4.36
N GLU A 7 -7.15 -7.03 -4.59
CA GLU A 7 -6.20 -6.01 -4.18
C GLU A 7 -6.27 -4.73 -5.00
N ILE A 8 -6.53 -4.81 -6.31
CA ILE A 8 -6.78 -3.61 -7.14
C ILE A 8 -7.97 -2.82 -6.60
N ALA A 9 -9.06 -3.50 -6.22
CA ALA A 9 -10.24 -2.86 -5.66
C ALA A 9 -10.00 -2.20 -4.28
N ARG A 10 -8.86 -2.48 -3.63
CA ARG A 10 -8.46 -1.90 -2.33
C ARG A 10 -7.48 -0.76 -2.45
N GLN A 11 -7.08 -0.39 -3.67
CA GLN A 11 -6.34 0.85 -3.88
C GLN A 11 -7.17 2.01 -3.36
N ASP A 12 -6.57 2.88 -2.56
CA ASP A 12 -7.24 4.06 -2.04
C ASP A 12 -7.42 5.11 -3.14
N ALA A 13 -8.26 6.11 -2.90
CA ALA A 13 -8.60 7.14 -3.88
C ALA A 13 -7.38 8.00 -4.31
N ASP A 14 -6.33 8.05 -3.48
CA ASP A 14 -5.05 8.69 -3.81
C ASP A 14 -4.12 7.81 -4.66
N GLY A 15 -4.55 6.60 -5.02
CA GLY A 15 -3.78 5.64 -5.80
C GLY A 15 -2.77 4.84 -5.00
N ALA A 16 -2.73 4.96 -3.67
CA ALA A 16 -1.81 4.23 -2.81
C ALA A 16 -2.48 3.03 -2.12
N TRP A 17 -1.64 2.14 -1.60
CA TRP A 17 -2.02 1.19 -0.56
C TRP A 17 -1.38 1.64 0.75
N HIS A 18 -2.22 1.99 1.71
CA HIS A 18 -1.78 2.45 3.03
C HIS A 18 -1.52 1.28 3.99
N PRO A 19 -0.67 1.48 5.01
CA PRO A 19 -0.49 0.50 6.08
C PRO A 19 -1.82 0.14 6.73
N LYS A 20 -2.06 -1.15 6.97
CA LYS A 20 -3.23 -1.63 7.75
C LYS A 20 -2.93 -1.71 9.25
N TRP A 21 -1.82 -1.14 9.68
CA TRP A 21 -1.33 -1.16 11.04
C TRP A 21 -0.97 0.25 11.50
N LEU A 22 -0.98 0.44 12.81
CA LEU A 22 -0.61 1.68 13.47
C LEU A 22 0.45 1.37 14.52
N TRP A 23 1.23 2.38 14.91
CA TRP A 23 2.11 2.29 16.09
C TRP A 23 1.38 2.56 17.41
N TYR A 24 0.04 2.55 17.41
CA TYR A 24 -0.81 2.70 18.60
C TYR A 24 -0.48 3.92 19.48
N GLY A 25 -0.18 5.05 18.84
CA GLY A 25 0.16 6.30 19.53
C GLY A 25 1.61 6.39 20.01
N LEU A 26 2.45 5.38 19.74
CA LEU A 26 3.89 5.51 19.90
C LEU A 26 4.45 6.45 18.83
N TYR A 27 5.26 7.42 19.27
CA TYR A 27 5.89 8.43 18.42
C TYR A 27 4.90 9.21 17.53
N PRO A 28 3.96 9.96 18.14
CA PRO A 28 2.91 10.65 17.40
C PRO A 28 3.45 11.68 16.39
N ASP A 29 4.62 12.27 16.67
CA ASP A 29 5.26 13.26 15.79
C ASP A 29 5.93 12.61 14.57
N THR A 30 6.33 11.34 14.65
CA THR A 30 7.04 10.66 13.55
C THR A 30 6.13 9.73 12.76
N TRP A 31 5.03 9.25 13.36
CA TRP A 31 4.08 8.37 12.70
C TRP A 31 3.55 8.94 11.36
N PRO A 32 3.13 10.21 11.24
CA PRO A 32 2.62 10.73 9.96
C PRO A 32 3.63 10.63 8.81
N THR A 33 4.92 10.88 9.10
CA THR A 33 5.99 10.72 8.12
C THR A 33 6.21 9.25 7.78
N ALA A 34 6.29 8.39 8.80
CA ALA A 34 6.49 6.95 8.61
C ALA A 34 5.33 6.30 7.84
N GLU A 35 4.09 6.69 8.12
CA GLU A 35 2.89 6.20 7.43
C GLU A 35 2.98 6.49 5.93
N ARG A 36 3.32 7.73 5.56
CA ARG A 36 3.50 8.14 4.16
C ARG A 36 4.63 7.36 3.48
N GLU A 37 5.77 7.19 4.15
CA GLU A 37 6.90 6.43 3.60
C GLU A 37 6.54 4.95 3.40
N TRP A 38 5.84 4.35 4.38
CA TRP A 38 5.36 2.98 4.28
C TRP A 38 4.32 2.81 3.17
N ALA A 39 3.40 3.76 3.00
CA ALA A 39 2.44 3.75 1.89
C ALA A 39 3.16 3.69 0.54
N GLY A 40 4.27 4.41 0.37
CA GLY A 40 5.12 4.34 -0.82
C GLY A 40 5.73 2.95 -1.04
N VAL A 41 6.29 2.36 0.02
CA VAL A 41 6.89 1.00 -0.04
C VAL A 41 5.84 -0.06 -0.39
N ILE A 42 4.67 -0.01 0.25
CA ILE A 42 3.58 -0.96 0.02
C ILE A 42 3.07 -0.80 -1.42
N THR A 43 2.80 0.43 -1.86
CA THR A 43 2.32 0.72 -3.23
C THR A 43 3.30 0.19 -4.28
N LEU A 44 4.60 0.48 -4.14
CA LEU A 44 5.60 0.00 -5.09
C LEU A 44 5.67 -1.53 -5.15
N ARG A 45 5.59 -2.21 -3.99
CA ARG A 45 5.56 -3.68 -3.93
C ARG A 45 4.31 -4.24 -4.60
N THR A 46 3.15 -3.65 -4.34
CA THR A 46 1.88 -4.07 -4.94
C THR A 46 1.92 -3.90 -6.45
N LEU A 47 2.35 -2.73 -6.96
CA LEU A 47 2.46 -2.48 -8.40
C LEU A 47 3.43 -3.44 -9.10
N LYS A 48 4.59 -3.74 -8.47
CA LYS A 48 5.52 -4.74 -9.00
C LYS A 48 4.90 -6.13 -9.05
N THR A 49 4.17 -6.54 -8.01
CA THR A 49 3.42 -7.79 -8.00
C THR A 49 2.39 -7.81 -9.14
N LEU A 50 1.57 -6.77 -9.27
CA LEU A 50 0.56 -6.68 -10.33
C LEU A 50 1.20 -6.78 -11.72
N ARG A 51 2.31 -6.05 -11.96
CA ARG A 51 3.07 -6.16 -13.22
C ARG A 51 3.57 -7.58 -13.46
N ASN A 52 4.17 -8.23 -12.47
CA ASN A 52 4.71 -9.58 -12.61
C ASN A 52 3.63 -10.63 -12.95
N PHE A 53 2.38 -10.37 -12.57
CA PHE A 53 1.23 -11.20 -12.90
C PHE A 53 0.43 -10.70 -14.12
N GLY A 54 0.97 -9.76 -14.91
CA GLY A 54 0.34 -9.26 -16.14
C GLY A 54 -0.92 -8.41 -15.90
N ARG A 55 -1.06 -7.82 -14.71
CA ARG A 55 -2.21 -6.98 -14.32
C ARG A 55 -1.97 -5.48 -14.52
N LEU A 56 -0.75 -5.11 -14.88
CA LEU A 56 -0.33 -3.74 -15.19
C LEU A 56 0.54 -3.78 -16.44
N ALA A 57 0.30 -2.87 -17.40
CA ALA A 57 1.10 -2.72 -18.62
C ALA A 57 2.45 -2.02 -18.34
#